data_AF-A0A1H5PMI3-F1
#
_entry.id   AF-A0A1H5PMI3-F1
#
_cell.length_a   1.000
_cell.length_b   1.000
_cell.length_c   1.000
_cell.angle_alpha   90.00
_cell.angle_beta   90.00
_cell.angle_gamma   90.00
#
_symmetry.space_group_name_H-M   'P 1'
#
loop_
_entity.id
_entity.type
_entity.pdbx_description
1 polymer ?
#
loop_
_entity_poly.entity_id
_entity_poly.type
_entity_poly.pdbx_seq_one_letter_code
_entity_poly.pdbx_strand_id
1 'polypeptide(L)'
;MRRYRYVGEIKNRCGAVAVDADATRASGERHDLDDEQPSVLDVLPAAVRAQLMNTVPDPRFEDQFLVQDRHKGRPYKHRAGVIRASPRQIIAVLATRQIEQRRSGSVREAERQLASAPWDLRALTARFGREEVVTLEVVDDEVALDGGGAIALPPSSSDAGRSG
;
A
#
# COMPACT_ATOMS: atom_id res chain seq x y z
N MET A 1 13.88 -22.90 -15.52
CA MET A 1 13.07 -21.83 -14.88
C MET A 1 13.00 -22.12 -13.38
N ARG A 2 13.72 -21.39 -12.51
CA ARG A 2 13.69 -21.62 -11.06
C ARG A 2 12.35 -21.10 -10.48
N ARG A 3 11.58 -21.97 -9.85
CA ARG A 3 10.37 -21.59 -9.09
C ARG A 3 10.84 -21.13 -7.70
N TYR A 4 10.60 -19.87 -7.35
CA TYR A 4 10.84 -19.38 -6.00
C TYR A 4 9.60 -19.72 -5.16
N ARG A 5 9.78 -20.46 -4.05
CA ARG A 5 8.70 -20.66 -3.08
C ARG A 5 8.46 -19.38 -2.29
N TYR A 6 7.20 -19.17 -1.94
CA TYR A 6 6.67 -17.92 -1.38
C TYR A 6 7.07 -17.76 0.09
N VAL A 7 7.93 -16.78 0.39
CA VAL A 7 8.12 -16.25 1.75
C VAL A 7 8.13 -14.73 1.63
N GLY A 8 7.21 -14.05 2.31
CA GLY A 8 7.00 -12.63 2.08
C GLY A 8 6.22 -11.91 3.18
N GLU A 9 6.48 -10.61 3.30
CA GLU A 9 5.80 -9.69 4.20
C GLU A 9 4.62 -9.03 3.45
N ILE A 10 3.41 -9.12 4.00
CA ILE A 10 2.23 -8.42 3.48
C ILE A 10 1.85 -7.31 4.47
N LYS A 11 1.82 -6.07 3.99
CA LYS A 11 1.34 -4.91 4.74
C LYS A 11 0.03 -4.42 4.15
N ASN A 12 -1.00 -4.31 4.98
CA ASN A 12 -2.25 -3.66 4.65
C ASN A 12 -2.35 -2.34 5.45
N ARG A 13 -2.59 -1.23 4.75
CA ARG A 13 -2.75 0.09 5.34
C ARG A 13 -4.06 0.71 4.86
N CYS A 14 -4.80 1.31 5.77
CA CYS A 14 -5.99 2.09 5.47
C CYS A 14 -5.94 3.45 6.15
N GLY A 15 -6.59 4.44 5.55
CA GLY A 15 -6.68 5.78 6.11
C GLY A 15 -7.34 6.77 5.16
N ALA A 16 -7.72 7.93 5.69
CA ALA A 16 -8.24 9.04 4.91
C ALA A 16 -7.12 10.05 4.63
N VAL A 17 -7.04 10.54 3.40
CA VAL A 17 -6.09 11.57 2.99
C VAL A 17 -6.86 12.75 2.39
N ALA A 18 -6.52 13.95 2.86
CA ALA A 18 -7.10 15.19 2.35
C ALA A 18 -6.80 15.36 0.85
N VAL A 19 -7.66 16.10 0.16
CA VAL A 19 -7.40 16.47 -1.23
C VAL A 19 -6.29 17.51 -1.27
N ASP A 20 -5.30 17.33 -2.14
CA ASP A 20 -4.30 18.35 -2.37
C ASP A 20 -4.95 19.58 -3.00
N ALA A 21 -4.68 20.77 -2.45
CA ALA A 21 -5.18 22.03 -2.99
C ALA A 21 -4.79 22.22 -4.48
N ASP A 22 -3.65 21.66 -4.90
CA ASP A 22 -3.13 21.79 -6.27
C ASP A 22 -3.82 20.85 -7.27
N ALA A 23 -4.26 19.65 -6.87
CA ALA A 23 -5.02 18.75 -7.74
C ALA A 23 -6.41 19.30 -8.09
N THR A 24 -6.92 20.24 -7.28
CA THR A 24 -8.23 20.89 -7.48
C THR A 24 -8.20 21.91 -8.63
N ARG A 25 -7.01 22.47 -8.95
CA ARG A 25 -6.86 23.41 -10.08
C ARG A 25 -6.90 22.70 -11.43
N ALA A 26 -6.35 21.49 -11.53
CA ALA A 26 -6.36 20.69 -12.75
C ALA A 26 -7.78 20.31 -13.23
N SER A 27 -8.80 20.31 -12.35
CA SER A 27 -10.18 20.03 -12.73
C SER A 27 -11.02 21.28 -13.01
N GLY A 28 -10.49 22.49 -12.80
CA GLY A 28 -11.23 23.75 -12.85
C GLY A 28 -11.03 24.55 -14.12
N GLU A 29 -9.90 24.37 -14.80
CA GLU A 29 -9.66 24.93 -16.12
C GLU A 29 -10.17 23.95 -17.16
N ARG A 30 -11.12 24.39 -17.99
CA ARG A 30 -11.53 23.67 -19.19
C ARG A 30 -10.27 23.36 -19.99
N HIS A 31 -9.82 22.11 -19.96
CA HIS A 31 -8.94 21.57 -20.98
C HIS A 31 -9.79 21.38 -22.24
N ASP A 32 -9.93 22.47 -23.00
CA ASP A 32 -10.19 22.41 -24.42
C ASP A 32 -8.85 22.05 -25.10
N LEU A 33 -8.37 20.82 -24.90
CA LEU A 33 -7.24 20.21 -25.61
C LEU A 33 -7.51 18.70 -25.66
N ASP A 34 -7.84 18.22 -26.86
CA ASP A 34 -7.82 16.83 -27.32
C ASP A 34 -7.72 15.72 -26.25
N ASP A 35 -8.87 15.13 -25.89
CA ASP A 35 -9.11 13.73 -25.48
C ASP A 35 -8.12 12.96 -24.56
N GLU A 36 -7.17 13.59 -23.86
CA GLU A 36 -6.35 12.91 -22.85
C GLU A 36 -7.06 12.89 -21.50
N GLN A 37 -7.73 11.77 -21.25
CA GLN A 37 -8.33 11.47 -19.95
C GLN A 37 -7.22 11.49 -18.87
N PRO A 38 -7.40 12.21 -17.73
CA PRO A 38 -6.36 12.35 -16.72
C PRO A 38 -5.91 10.99 -16.20
N SER A 39 -4.60 10.79 -16.05
CA SER A 39 -4.05 9.54 -15.55
C SER A 39 -4.50 9.31 -14.10
N VAL A 40 -4.66 8.05 -13.70
CA VAL A 40 -5.08 7.70 -12.33
C VAL A 40 -4.14 8.33 -11.31
N LEU A 41 -2.85 8.35 -11.62
CA LEU A 41 -1.85 8.96 -10.77
C LEU A 41 -2.13 10.44 -10.54
N ASP A 42 -2.48 11.20 -11.56
CA ASP A 42 -2.73 12.66 -11.47
C ASP A 42 -3.85 13.01 -10.49
N VAL A 43 -4.83 12.10 -10.35
CA VAL A 43 -5.98 12.27 -9.48
C VAL A 43 -5.68 11.87 -8.02
N LEU A 44 -4.74 10.97 -7.80
CA LEU A 44 -4.36 10.51 -6.46
C LEU A 44 -3.60 11.61 -5.69
N PRO A 45 -3.74 11.70 -4.36
CA PRO A 45 -2.94 12.63 -3.55
C PRO A 45 -1.43 12.42 -3.73
N ALA A 46 -0.64 13.49 -3.65
CA ALA A 46 0.79 13.53 -3.90
C ALA A 46 1.58 12.53 -3.03
N ALA A 47 1.21 12.41 -1.76
CA ALA A 47 1.81 11.44 -0.86
C ALA A 47 1.60 9.99 -1.34
N VAL A 48 0.44 9.69 -1.91
CA VAL A 48 0.09 8.37 -2.45
C VAL A 48 0.87 8.11 -3.74
N ARG A 49 0.93 9.10 -4.63
CA ARG A 49 1.75 9.03 -5.86
C ARG A 49 3.21 8.74 -5.50
N ALA A 50 3.79 9.54 -4.59
CA ALA A 50 5.17 9.36 -4.15
C ALA A 50 5.41 7.96 -3.56
N GLN A 51 4.47 7.45 -2.77
CA GLN A 51 4.56 6.10 -2.23
C GLN A 51 4.52 5.02 -3.33
N LEU A 52 3.62 5.14 -4.30
CA LEU A 52 3.54 4.23 -5.45
C LEU A 52 4.84 4.20 -6.25
N MET A 53 5.42 5.39 -6.50
CA MET A 53 6.68 5.55 -7.23
C MET A 53 7.88 5.00 -6.46
N ASN A 54 7.95 5.24 -5.16
CA ASN A 54 9.08 4.79 -4.33
C ASN A 54 9.02 3.30 -3.97
N THR A 55 7.81 2.71 -3.91
CA THR A 55 7.65 1.31 -3.49
C THR A 55 8.02 0.35 -4.62
N VAL A 56 7.67 0.66 -5.87
CA VAL A 56 8.03 -0.12 -7.05
C VAL A 56 8.47 0.88 -8.14
N PRO A 57 9.75 1.28 -8.17
CA PRO A 57 10.23 2.33 -9.09
C PRO A 57 10.15 1.88 -10.55
N ASP A 58 10.58 0.65 -10.84
CA ASP A 58 10.62 0.07 -12.20
C ASP A 58 9.66 -1.13 -12.28
N PRO A 59 8.34 -0.92 -12.38
CA PRO A 59 7.39 -2.01 -12.50
C PRO A 59 7.57 -2.76 -13.82
N ARG A 60 7.46 -4.08 -13.76
CA ARG A 60 7.29 -4.92 -14.95
C ARG A 60 5.83 -5.07 -15.36
N PHE A 61 4.93 -4.74 -14.44
CA PHE A 61 3.49 -4.77 -14.64
C PHE A 61 2.88 -3.56 -13.95
N GLU A 62 2.02 -2.85 -14.67
CA GLU A 62 1.25 -1.72 -14.17
C GLU A 62 -0.16 -1.82 -14.74
N ASP A 63 -1.15 -1.68 -13.85
CA ASP A 63 -2.56 -1.62 -14.22
C ASP A 63 -3.25 -0.52 -13.40
N GLN A 64 -4.18 0.18 -14.04
CA GLN A 64 -4.80 1.36 -13.47
C GLN A 64 -6.24 1.51 -13.94
N PHE A 65 -7.11 1.99 -13.05
CA PHE A 65 -8.47 2.35 -13.40
C PHE A 65 -8.92 3.62 -12.67
N LEU A 66 -9.73 4.42 -13.38
CA LEU A 66 -10.47 5.54 -12.83
C LEU A 66 -11.94 5.37 -13.18
N VAL A 67 -12.79 5.29 -12.16
CA VAL A 67 -14.24 5.11 -12.32
C VAL A 67 -14.97 6.20 -11.55
N GLN A 68 -15.88 6.87 -12.25
CA GLN A 68 -16.79 7.85 -11.67
C GLN A 68 -18.22 7.32 -11.76
N ASP A 69 -18.79 6.96 -10.61
CA ASP A 69 -20.15 6.45 -10.53
C ASP A 69 -21.15 7.63 -10.48
N ARG A 70 -22.28 7.47 -11.20
CA ARG A 70 -23.36 8.46 -11.27
C ARG A 70 -24.67 7.87 -10.78
N HIS A 71 -25.47 8.68 -10.09
CA HIS A 71 -26.84 8.35 -9.70
C HIS A 71 -27.77 9.47 -10.18
N LYS A 72 -28.80 9.11 -10.98
CA LYS A 72 -29.71 10.05 -11.64
C LYS A 72 -28.96 11.18 -12.37
N GLY A 73 -27.90 10.81 -13.11
CA GLY A 73 -27.06 11.74 -13.87
C GLY A 73 -26.06 12.56 -13.03
N ARG A 74 -26.14 12.53 -11.69
CA ARG A 74 -25.25 13.27 -10.80
C ARG A 74 -24.11 12.39 -10.29
N PRO A 75 -22.85 12.84 -10.31
CA PRO A 75 -21.75 12.08 -9.73
C PRO A 75 -21.88 12.00 -8.21
N TYR A 76 -21.43 10.89 -7.63
CA TYR A 76 -21.41 10.74 -6.17
C TYR A 76 -20.24 9.96 -5.62
N LYS A 77 -19.50 9.22 -6.47
CA LYS A 77 -18.40 8.38 -6.03
C LYS A 77 -17.32 8.31 -7.09
N HIS A 78 -16.07 8.52 -6.69
CA HIS A 78 -14.90 8.26 -7.51
C HIS A 78 -14.13 7.09 -6.92
N ARG A 79 -13.63 6.22 -7.79
CA ARG A 79 -12.73 5.12 -7.46
C ARG A 79 -11.51 5.19 -8.36
N ALA A 80 -10.33 5.22 -7.76
CA ALA A 80 -9.05 5.18 -8.44
C ALA A 80 -8.29 3.96 -7.93
N GLY A 81 -7.83 3.12 -8.84
CA GLY A 81 -7.05 1.93 -8.51
C GLY A 81 -5.75 1.91 -9.29
N VAL A 82 -4.66 1.57 -8.61
CA VAL A 82 -3.33 1.41 -9.22
C VAL A 82 -2.68 0.15 -8.66
N ILE A 83 -2.16 -0.69 -9.55
CA ILE A 83 -1.37 -1.87 -9.20
C ILE A 83 -0.03 -1.74 -9.91
N ARG A 84 1.07 -1.79 -9.16
CA ARG A 84 2.44 -1.79 -9.70
C ARG A 84 3.18 -2.98 -9.14
N ALA A 85 3.81 -3.76 -10.01
CA ALA A 85 4.50 -4.98 -9.61
C ALA A 85 5.85 -5.15 -10.31
N SER A 86 6.81 -5.63 -9.54
CA SER A 86 8.12 -6.14 -9.97
C SER A 86 8.25 -7.61 -9.53
N PRO A 87 9.30 -8.35 -9.94
CA PRO A 87 9.48 -9.74 -9.52
C PRO A 87 9.59 -9.97 -8.01
N ARG A 88 9.90 -8.92 -7.22
CA ARG A 88 10.16 -9.02 -5.78
C ARG A 88 9.23 -8.17 -4.92
N GLN A 89 8.37 -7.36 -5.53
CA GLN A 89 7.55 -6.43 -4.78
C GLN A 89 6.33 -5.99 -5.58
N ILE A 90 5.20 -5.86 -4.89
CA ILE A 90 3.94 -5.33 -5.42
C ILE A 90 3.39 -4.27 -4.48
N ILE A 91 2.77 -3.24 -5.07
CA ILE A 91 1.90 -2.30 -4.38
C ILE A 91 0.58 -2.20 -5.15
N ALA A 92 -0.53 -2.34 -4.43
CA ALA A 92 -1.87 -2.12 -4.93
C ALA A 92 -2.53 -1.06 -4.05
N VAL A 93 -3.06 -0.01 -4.66
CA VAL A 93 -3.77 1.07 -3.98
C VAL A 93 -5.16 1.19 -4.57
N LEU A 94 -6.15 1.21 -3.68
CA LEU A 94 -7.52 1.60 -3.98
C LEU A 94 -7.81 2.89 -3.22
N ALA A 95 -8.10 3.95 -3.95
CA ALA A 95 -8.60 5.20 -3.42
C ALA A 95 -10.07 5.35 -3.77
N THR A 96 -10.90 5.67 -2.80
CA THR A 96 -12.33 5.96 -3.00
C THR A 96 -12.66 7.28 -2.34
N ARG A 97 -13.49 8.09 -3.00
CA ARG A 97 -14.16 9.22 -2.34
C ARG A 97 -15.61 9.22 -2.72
N GLN A 98 -16.46 9.64 -1.81
CA GLN A 98 -17.90 9.63 -2.00
C GLN A 98 -18.56 10.79 -1.27
N ILE A 99 -19.71 11.22 -1.78
CA ILE A 99 -20.55 12.23 -1.17
C ILE A 99 -21.96 11.70 -0.99
N GLU A 100 -22.65 12.19 0.04
CA GLU A 100 -24.07 11.97 0.17
C GLU A 100 -24.82 12.86 -0.82
N GLN A 101 -25.66 12.26 -1.66
CA GLN A 101 -26.45 13.03 -2.61
C GLN A 101 -27.67 13.66 -1.93
N ARG A 102 -27.76 14.99 -2.00
CA ARG A 102 -28.96 15.73 -1.63
C ARG A 102 -30.06 15.51 -2.67
N ARG A 103 -31.32 15.48 -2.21
CA ARG A 103 -32.51 15.28 -3.09
C ARG A 103 -32.57 16.36 -4.17
N SER A 104 -32.44 17.63 -3.78
CA SER A 104 -32.27 18.80 -4.63
C SER A 104 -30.79 19.23 -4.64
N GLY A 105 -30.18 19.26 -5.82
CA GLY A 105 -28.77 19.62 -5.98
C GLY A 105 -28.38 19.50 -7.44
N SER A 106 -27.59 20.46 -7.92
CA SER A 106 -27.17 20.50 -9.33
C SER A 106 -26.02 19.50 -9.59
N VAL A 107 -25.83 19.10 -10.85
CA VAL A 107 -24.67 18.28 -11.26
C VAL A 107 -23.36 18.95 -10.88
N ARG A 108 -23.24 20.27 -11.16
CA ARG A 108 -22.05 21.07 -10.86
C ARG A 108 -21.73 21.16 -9.37
N GLU A 109 -22.75 21.22 -8.53
CA GLU A 109 -22.59 21.21 -7.07
C GLU A 109 -22.08 19.84 -6.60
N ALA A 110 -22.65 18.75 -7.13
CA ALA A 110 -22.19 17.39 -6.82
C ALA A 110 -20.75 17.17 -7.27
N GLU A 111 -20.35 17.68 -8.45
CA GLU A 111 -18.96 17.64 -8.92
C GLU A 111 -18.01 18.37 -7.96
N ARG A 112 -18.36 19.58 -7.51
CA ARG A 112 -17.53 20.35 -6.56
C ARG A 112 -17.41 19.68 -5.20
N GLN A 113 -18.52 19.16 -4.67
CA GLN A 113 -18.51 18.44 -3.40
C GLN A 113 -17.67 17.17 -3.50
N LEU A 114 -17.82 16.41 -4.59
CA LEU A 114 -17.04 15.20 -4.80
C LEU A 114 -15.56 15.50 -5.03
N ALA A 115 -15.23 16.60 -5.71
CA ALA A 115 -13.85 17.04 -5.91
C ALA A 115 -13.13 17.42 -4.61
N SER A 116 -13.88 17.94 -3.62
CA SER A 116 -13.35 18.37 -2.32
C SER A 116 -13.43 17.29 -1.23
N ALA A 117 -14.14 16.19 -1.48
CA ALA A 117 -14.24 15.09 -0.53
C ALA A 117 -12.89 14.38 -0.34
N PRO A 118 -12.52 14.01 0.90
CA PRO A 118 -11.28 13.29 1.18
C PRO A 118 -11.27 11.92 0.51
N TRP A 119 -10.07 11.41 0.26
CA TRP A 119 -9.87 10.06 -0.26
C TRP A 119 -9.73 9.05 0.87
N ASP A 120 -10.59 8.04 0.88
CA ASP A 120 -10.41 6.82 1.63
C ASP A 120 -9.47 5.88 0.87
N LEU A 121 -8.32 5.59 1.46
CA LEU A 121 -7.27 4.79 0.87
C LEU A 121 -7.21 3.40 1.50
N ARG A 122 -6.94 2.41 0.65
CA ARG A 122 -6.51 1.07 1.03
C ARG A 122 -5.29 0.72 0.20
N ALA A 123 -4.17 0.46 0.87
CA ALA A 123 -2.92 0.11 0.24
C ALA A 123 -2.46 -1.27 0.73
N LEU A 124 -2.30 -2.18 -0.21
CA LEU A 124 -1.66 -3.47 0.00
C LEU A 124 -0.24 -3.41 -0.56
N THR A 125 0.75 -3.77 0.24
CA THR A 125 2.13 -3.92 -0.21
C THR A 125 2.57 -5.33 0.12
N ALA A 126 3.16 -6.03 -0.83
CA ALA A 126 3.78 -7.32 -0.56
C ALA A 126 5.21 -7.35 -1.11
N ARG A 127 6.12 -7.96 -0.34
CA ARG A 127 7.51 -8.20 -0.72
C ARG A 127 7.77 -9.69 -0.78
N PHE A 128 8.58 -10.11 -1.75
CA PHE A 128 8.92 -11.50 -2.02
C PHE A 128 10.42 -11.71 -1.82
N GLY A 129 10.78 -12.61 -0.90
CA GLY A 129 12.16 -13.01 -0.61
C GLY A 129 12.55 -14.35 -1.24
N ARG A 130 13.81 -14.74 -1.05
CA ARG A 130 14.23 -16.14 -1.23
C ARG A 130 13.84 -16.90 0.04
N GLU A 131 13.34 -18.11 -0.12
CA GLU A 131 13.15 -19.06 0.98
C GLU A 131 14.51 -19.34 1.63
N GLU A 132 14.70 -18.94 2.89
CA GLU A 132 15.81 -19.41 3.73
C GLU A 132 15.36 -20.72 4.36
N VAL A 133 15.78 -21.85 3.78
CA VAL A 133 15.64 -23.16 4.44
C VAL A 133 16.72 -23.23 5.51
N VAL A 134 16.36 -22.86 6.74
CA VAL A 134 17.18 -23.17 7.91
C VAL A 134 16.94 -24.63 8.25
N THR A 135 17.85 -25.50 7.82
CA THR A 135 17.89 -26.88 8.32
C THR A 135 18.36 -26.81 9.77
N LEU A 136 17.42 -26.96 10.70
CA LEU A 136 17.78 -27.24 12.08
C LEU A 136 18.32 -28.67 12.11
N GLU A 137 19.65 -28.81 12.13
CA GLU A 137 20.27 -30.08 12.51
C GLU A 137 19.88 -30.32 13.97
N VAL A 138 18.90 -31.21 14.18
CA VAL A 138 18.71 -31.83 15.48
C VAL A 138 19.95 -32.67 15.69
N VAL A 139 20.89 -32.14 16.47
CA VAL A 139 21.92 -32.97 17.06
C VAL A 139 21.18 -33.87 18.04
N ASP A 140 20.91 -35.11 17.61
CA ASP A 140 20.54 -36.20 18.51
C ASP A 140 21.77 -36.47 19.40
N ASP A 141 22.02 -35.58 20.36
CA ASP A 141 22.72 -35.98 21.56
C ASP A 141 21.74 -36.91 22.27
N GLU A 142 21.93 -38.22 22.10
CA GLU A 142 21.49 -39.23 23.05
C GLU A 142 22.12 -38.89 24.41
N VAL A 143 21.52 -37.93 25.11
CA VAL A 143 21.76 -37.70 26.52
C VAL A 143 21.14 -38.90 27.22
N ALA A 144 22.00 -39.86 27.56
CA ALA A 144 21.68 -40.90 28.53
C ALA A 144 21.03 -40.23 29.74
N LEU A 145 19.73 -40.47 29.90
CA LEU A 145 18.96 -40.06 31.07
C LEU A 145 19.42 -40.88 32.26
N ASP A 146 20.53 -40.48 32.88
CA ASP A 146 20.90 -40.94 34.21
C ASP A 146 21.24 -39.73 35.10
N GLY A 147 20.42 -39.55 36.13
CA GLY A 147 20.75 -38.70 37.28
C GLY A 147 20.23 -37.27 37.18
N GLY A 148 19.11 -37.00 37.84
CA GLY A 148 18.45 -35.70 37.85
C GLY A 148 19.29 -34.53 38.38
N GLY A 149 19.00 -33.33 37.86
CA GLY A 149 19.27 -32.06 38.55
C GLY A 149 19.78 -30.94 37.64
N ALA A 150 19.02 -29.83 37.64
CA ALA A 150 19.36 -28.47 37.23
C ALA A 150 19.44 -28.14 35.73
N ILE A 151 18.40 -27.43 35.24
CA ILE A 151 18.48 -26.57 34.05
C ILE A 151 19.43 -25.43 34.39
N ALA A 152 20.64 -25.46 33.83
CA ALA A 152 21.57 -24.33 33.88
C ALA A 152 21.18 -23.31 32.80
N LEU A 153 20.58 -22.19 33.23
CA LEU A 153 20.51 -20.98 32.39
C LEU A 153 21.93 -20.45 32.16
N PRO A 154 22.25 -19.93 30.95
CA PRO A 154 23.56 -19.38 30.67
C PRO A 154 23.86 -18.15 31.56
N PRO A 155 25.13 -17.94 31.96
CA PRO A 155 25.51 -16.90 32.90
C PRO A 155 25.32 -15.49 32.32
N SER A 156 24.80 -14.60 33.18
CA SER A 156 24.76 -13.16 32.98
C SER A 156 26.15 -12.61 32.65
N SER A 157 26.28 -11.90 31.53
CA SER A 157 27.52 -11.22 31.17
C SER A 157 27.80 -10.07 32.14
N SER A 158 28.69 -10.31 33.09
CA SER A 158 29.40 -9.26 33.81
C SER A 158 30.85 -9.72 33.92
N ASP A 159 31.69 -9.18 33.05
CA ASP A 159 33.14 -9.15 33.27
C ASP A 159 33.65 -7.88 32.57
N ALA A 160 33.82 -6.79 33.31
CA ALA A 160 35.05 -6.41 34.00
C ALA A 160 36.21 -6.18 33.02
N GLY A 161 36.32 -4.93 32.58
CA GLY A 161 37.48 -4.42 31.86
C GLY A 161 38.12 -3.26 32.62
N ARG A 162 39.15 -3.59 33.41
CA ARG A 162 40.45 -2.90 33.42
C ARG A 162 40.61 -1.55 34.17
N SER A 163 41.21 -1.68 35.36
CA SER A 163 42.38 -0.95 35.87
C SER A 163 42.36 0.58 36.00
N GLY A 164 42.47 1.02 37.27
CA GLY A 164 42.91 2.35 37.71
C GLY A 164 43.10 2.32 39.21
#